data_AF-A0A9D8UGU9-F1
#
_entry.id   AF-A0A9D8UGU9-F1
#
_cell.length_a   1.000
_cell.length_b   1.000
_cell.length_c   1.000
_cell.angle_alpha   90.00
_cell.angle_beta   90.00
_cell.angle_gamma   90.00
#
_symmetry.space_group_name_H-M   'P 1'
#
loop_
_entity.id
_entity.type
_entity.pdbx_description
1 polymer ?
#
loop_
_entity_poly.entity_id
_entity_poly.type
_entity_poly.pdbx_seq_one_letter_code
_entity_poly.pdbx_strand_id
1 'polypeptide(L)'
;MLTLNDTSLETFSFGDKDEDLFYILINLSKNPDGIDLAKLSVADPRRFDAVLNEMGCLLMLSGQEVNELVNRGDADKQNLHKSLFELAKQEGILP
;
A
#
# COMPACT_ATOMS: atom_id res chain seq x y z
N MET A 1 -12.26 13.16 3.90
CA MET A 1 -11.05 13.32 3.08
C MET A 1 -9.86 13.00 3.95
N LEU A 2 -9.13 11.94 3.61
CA LEU A 2 -7.92 11.55 4.33
C LEU A 2 -6.80 12.57 4.12
N THR A 3 -5.96 12.73 5.14
CA THR A 3 -4.68 13.44 5.06
C THR A 3 -3.52 12.44 5.09
N LEU A 4 -2.32 12.89 4.73
CA LEU A 4 -1.12 12.04 4.76
C LEU A 4 -0.91 11.38 6.12
N ASN A 5 -1.15 12.11 7.21
CA ASN A 5 -0.97 11.63 8.59
C ASN A 5 -2.05 10.61 9.02
N ASP A 6 -3.16 10.54 8.29
CA ASP A 6 -4.18 9.50 8.51
C ASP A 6 -3.80 8.20 7.78
N THR A 7 -2.63 8.15 7.15
CA THR A 7 -2.14 7.01 6.40
C THR A 7 -0.76 6.57 6.82
N SER A 8 -0.45 5.30 6.58
CA SER A 8 0.88 4.73 6.73
C SER A 8 1.27 4.01 5.45
N LEU A 9 2.57 4.02 5.11
CA LEU A 9 3.12 3.16 4.06
C LEU A 9 3.90 2.02 4.72
N GLU A 10 3.36 0.82 4.65
CA GLU A 10 4.02 -0.39 5.13
C GLU A 10 4.70 -1.13 3.99
N THR A 11 5.80 -1.81 4.31
CA THR A 11 6.56 -2.60 3.34
C THR A 11 6.67 -4.03 3.83
N PHE A 12 6.27 -4.97 2.98
CA PHE A 12 6.29 -6.39 3.29
C PHE A 12 7.06 -7.15 2.23
N SER A 13 7.86 -8.13 2.65
CA SER A 13 8.54 -9.05 1.74
C SER A 13 8.03 -10.45 1.99
N PHE A 14 7.56 -11.13 0.94
CA PHE A 14 7.17 -12.55 1.00
C PHE A 14 8.31 -13.48 0.53
N GLY A 15 9.47 -12.92 0.20
CA GLY A 15 10.67 -13.62 -0.26
C GLY A 15 11.91 -12.73 -0.20
N ASP A 16 12.97 -13.16 -0.87
CA ASP A 16 14.29 -12.48 -0.86
C ASP A 16 14.51 -11.57 -2.06
N LYS A 17 13.57 -11.51 -3.00
CA LYS A 17 13.70 -10.73 -4.24
C LYS A 17 12.82 -9.49 -4.20
N ASP A 18 13.20 -8.47 -4.98
CA ASP A 18 12.42 -7.24 -5.14
C ASP A 18 11.01 -7.49 -5.73
N GLU A 19 10.82 -8.58 -6.48
CA GLU A 19 9.51 -9.02 -6.98
C GLU A 19 8.58 -9.53 -5.87
N ASP A 20 9.14 -9.92 -4.72
CA ASP A 20 8.40 -10.37 -3.55
C ASP A 20 8.14 -9.24 -2.54
N LEU A 21 8.59 -8.01 -2.86
CA LEU A 21 8.41 -6.81 -2.04
C LEU A 21 7.09 -6.12 -2.40
N PHE A 22 6.32 -5.72 -1.39
CA PHE A 22 5.06 -5.02 -1.54
C PHE A 22 5.03 -3.78 -0.66
N TYR A 23 4.52 -2.69 -1.21
CA TYR A 23 4.29 -1.42 -0.57
C TYR A 23 2.78 -1.21 -0.43
N ILE A 24 2.31 -1.07 0.80
CA ILE A 24 0.89 -0.99 1.14
C ILE A 24 0.59 0.34 1.81
N LEU A 25 -0.21 1.18 1.16
CA LEU A 25 -0.75 2.41 1.73
C LEU A 25 -2.01 2.09 2.52
N ILE A 26 -2.03 2.41 3.80
CA ILE A 26 -3.07 2.01 4.75
C ILE A 26 -3.76 3.25 5.30
N ASN A 27 -5.08 3.16 5.49
CA ASN A 27 -5.88 4.12 6.23
C ASN A 27 -5.87 3.78 7.73
N LEU A 28 -5.11 4.54 8.51
CA LEU A 28 -4.99 4.37 9.96
C LEU A 28 -6.28 4.68 10.71
N SER A 29 -7.20 5.46 10.13
CA SER A 29 -8.52 5.69 10.74
C SER A 29 -9.41 4.44 10.67
N LYS A 30 -9.17 3.56 9.70
CA LYS A 30 -9.92 2.29 9.54
C LYS A 30 -9.22 1.15 10.26
N ASN A 31 -7.89 1.14 10.23
CA ASN A 31 -7.07 0.15 10.89
C ASN A 31 -5.80 0.78 11.49
N PRO A 32 -5.84 1.18 12.77
CA PRO A 32 -4.71 1.82 13.44
C PRO A 32 -3.49 0.91 13.60
N ASP A 33 -3.71 -0.42 13.54
CA ASP A 33 -2.70 -1.43 13.84
C ASP A 33 -1.90 -1.87 12.59
N GLY A 34 -2.26 -1.38 11.40
CA GLY A 34 -1.59 -1.75 10.14
C GLY A 34 -2.04 -3.09 9.56
N ILE A 35 -1.34 -3.61 8.53
CA ILE A 35 -1.72 -4.89 7.93
C ILE A 35 -1.33 -6.06 8.84
N ASP A 36 -2.31 -6.92 9.10
CA ASP A 36 -2.08 -8.20 9.78
C ASP A 36 -1.74 -9.28 8.74
N LEU A 37 -0.44 -9.51 8.55
CA LEU A 37 0.07 -10.55 7.65
C LEU A 37 -0.39 -11.96 8.01
N ALA A 38 -0.58 -12.25 9.31
CA ALA A 38 -1.03 -13.58 9.73
C ALA A 38 -2.45 -13.82 9.23
N LYS A 39 -3.35 -12.84 9.41
CA LYS A 39 -4.70 -12.89 8.82
C LYS A 39 -4.66 -12.95 7.30
N LEU A 40 -3.78 -12.18 6.65
CA LEU A 40 -3.69 -12.13 5.19
C LEU A 40 -3.23 -13.48 4.63
N SER A 41 -2.26 -14.14 5.27
CA SER A 41 -1.71 -15.44 4.84
C SER A 41 -2.70 -16.60 4.90
N VAL A 42 -3.71 -16.52 5.79
CA VAL A 42 -4.76 -17.53 5.94
C VAL A 42 -6.08 -17.12 5.25
N ALA A 43 -6.11 -15.97 4.59
CA ALA A 43 -7.29 -15.49 3.88
C ALA A 43 -7.61 -16.38 2.68
N ASP A 44 -8.90 -16.56 2.39
CA ASP A 44 -9.33 -17.17 1.14
C ASP A 44 -8.85 -16.30 -0.03
N PRO A 45 -8.08 -16.83 -0.99
CA PRO A 45 -7.58 -16.05 -2.12
C PRO A 45 -8.69 -15.34 -2.91
N ARG A 46 -9.90 -15.90 -2.92
CA ARG A 46 -11.08 -15.29 -3.59
C ARG A 46 -11.61 -14.06 -2.86
N ARG A 47 -11.18 -13.84 -1.62
CA ARG A 47 -11.58 -12.72 -0.76
C ARG A 47 -10.42 -11.79 -0.42
N PHE A 48 -9.27 -11.97 -1.05
CA PHE A 48 -8.05 -11.24 -0.72
C PHE A 48 -8.25 -9.72 -0.73
N ASP A 49 -8.86 -9.19 -1.80
CA ASP A 49 -9.15 -7.76 -1.93
C ASP A 49 -10.10 -7.24 -0.83
N ALA A 50 -11.10 -8.05 -0.46
CA ALA A 50 -12.03 -7.70 0.62
C ALA A 50 -11.31 -7.65 1.97
N VAL A 51 -10.42 -8.61 2.24
CA VAL A 51 -9.62 -8.66 3.47
C VAL A 51 -8.67 -7.47 3.54
N LEU A 52 -7.99 -7.13 2.44
CA LEU A 52 -7.13 -5.94 2.37
C LEU A 52 -7.93 -4.66 2.62
N ASN A 53 -9.10 -4.51 1.99
CA ASN A 53 -9.97 -3.35 2.22
C ASN A 53 -10.46 -3.30 3.67
N GLU A 54 -10.87 -4.41 4.26
CA GLU A 54 -11.23 -4.51 5.69
C GLU A 54 -10.07 -4.06 6.59
N MET A 55 -8.83 -4.41 6.24
CA MET A 55 -7.60 -3.98 6.92
C MET A 55 -7.17 -2.54 6.58
N GLY A 56 -7.96 -1.79 5.81
CA GLY A 56 -7.67 -0.39 5.50
C GLY A 56 -6.65 -0.17 4.40
N CYS A 57 -6.30 -1.20 3.61
CA CYS A 57 -5.50 -1.02 2.41
C CYS A 57 -6.21 -0.09 1.42
N LEU A 58 -5.52 0.98 1.03
CA LEU A 58 -5.92 1.96 0.02
C LEU A 58 -5.28 1.66 -1.33
N LEU A 59 -4.01 1.27 -1.31
CA LEU A 59 -3.20 0.97 -2.48
C LEU A 59 -2.16 -0.08 -2.10
N MET A 60 -1.96 -1.08 -2.96
CA MET A 60 -0.89 -2.05 -2.84
C MET A 60 -0.15 -2.10 -4.17
N LEU A 61 1.18 -1.98 -4.12
CA LEU A 61 2.06 -2.06 -5.28
C LEU A 61 3.22 -2.99 -4.97
N SER A 62 3.63 -3.79 -5.95
CA SER A 62 4.88 -4.54 -5.90
C SER A 62 6.09 -3.60 -5.97
N GLY A 63 7.26 -4.09 -5.58
CA GLY A 63 8.51 -3.35 -5.69
C GLY A 63 8.87 -3.02 -7.13
N GLN A 64 8.49 -3.87 -8.08
CA GLN A 64 8.64 -3.57 -9.50
C GLN A 64 7.79 -2.37 -9.92
N GLU A 65 6.50 -2.36 -9.57
CA GLU A 65 5.60 -1.25 -9.91
C GLU A 65 6.06 0.07 -9.29
N VAL A 66 6.49 0.05 -8.02
CA VAL A 66 7.07 1.23 -7.37
C VAL A 66 8.32 1.72 -8.09
N ASN A 67 9.23 0.82 -8.46
CA ASN A 67 10.43 1.19 -9.21
C ASN A 67 10.09 1.80 -10.57
N GLU A 68 9.07 1.27 -11.26
CA GLU A 68 8.60 1.84 -12.53
C GLU A 68 8.02 3.25 -12.34
N LEU A 69 7.20 3.49 -11.31
CA LEU A 69 6.68 4.82 -10.99
C LEU A 69 7.80 5.81 -10.66
N VAL A 70 8.79 5.37 -9.87
CA VAL A 70 9.96 6.20 -9.55
C VAL A 70 10.77 6.53 -10.81
N ASN A 71 10.99 5.55 -11.68
CA ASN A 71 11.75 5.75 -12.92
C ASN A 71 11.04 6.68 -13.91
N ARG A 72 9.70 6.70 -13.89
CA ARG A 72 8.88 7.63 -14.69
C ARG A 72 8.84 9.05 -14.11
N GLY A 73 9.16 9.21 -12.83
CA GLY A 73 9.05 10.46 -12.10
C GLY A 73 7.68 10.69 -11.46
N ASP A 74 6.82 9.66 -11.43
CA ASP A 74 5.48 9.71 -10.84
C ASP A 74 5.53 9.47 -9.31
N ALA A 75 6.61 8.89 -8.80
CA ALA A 75 6.86 8.70 -7.38
C ALA A 75 8.28 9.14 -6.98
N ASP A 76 8.44 9.58 -5.72
CA ASP A 76 9.74 9.97 -5.16
C ASP A 76 10.22 8.91 -4.17
N LYS A 77 11.31 8.22 -4.49
CA LYS A 77 11.91 7.19 -3.65
C LYS A 77 12.28 7.69 -2.24
N GLN A 78 12.69 8.95 -2.09
CA GLN A 78 13.06 9.51 -0.78
C GLN A 78 11.84 9.91 0.06
N ASN A 79 10.69 10.10 -0.58
CA ASN A 79 9.43 10.51 0.04
C ASN A 79 8.28 9.61 -0.42
N LEU A 80 8.50 8.28 -0.39
CA LEU A 80 7.63 7.33 -1.07
C LEU A 80 6.20 7.35 -0.51
N HIS A 81 6.05 7.42 0.81
CA HIS A 81 4.73 7.55 1.45
C HIS A 81 3.94 8.75 0.93
N LYS A 82 4.57 9.94 0.93
CA LYS A 82 3.93 11.17 0.46
C LYS A 82 3.62 11.13 -1.02
N SER A 83 4.55 10.69 -1.84
CA SER A 83 4.36 10.66 -3.30
C SER A 83 3.29 9.66 -3.73
N LEU A 84 3.25 8.46 -3.13
CA LEU A 84 2.18 7.49 -3.39
C LEU A 84 0.81 7.96 -2.87
N PHE A 85 0.76 8.66 -1.73
CA PHE A 85 -0.48 9.27 -1.23
C PHE A 85 -1.03 10.31 -2.21
N GLU A 86 -0.19 11.24 -2.68
CA GLU A 86 -0.63 12.26 -3.64
C GLU A 86 -1.02 11.64 -4.99
N LEU A 87 -0.30 10.62 -5.46
CA LEU A 87 -0.67 9.87 -6.66
C LEU A 87 -2.03 9.20 -6.52
N ALA A 88 -2.26 8.48 -5.41
CA ALA A 88 -3.55 7.84 -5.14
C ALA A 88 -4.70 8.87 -5.06
N LYS A 89 -4.41 10.07 -4.55
CA LYS A 89 -5.37 11.18 -4.52
C LYS A 89 -5.69 11.70 -5.92
N GLN A 90 -4.67 11.88 -6.77
CA GLN A 90 -4.82 12.36 -8.14
C GLN A 90 -5.62 11.38 -9.01
N GLU A 91 -5.39 10.09 -8.82
CA GLU A 91 -6.10 9.00 -9.52
C GLU A 91 -7.52 8.74 -8.96
N GLY A 92 -7.94 9.46 -7.91
CA GLY A 92 -9.27 9.31 -7.31
C GLY A 92 -9.47 8.01 -6.51
N ILE A 93 -8.38 7.38 -6.06
CA ILE A 93 -8.40 6.17 -5.23
C ILE A 93 -8.75 6.51 -3.77
N LEU A 94 -8.34 7.69 -3.30
CA LEU A 94 -8.59 8.11 -1.92
C LEU A 94 -10.02 8.66 -1.74
N PRO A 95 -10.74 8.23 -0.67
CA PRO A 95 -12.07 8.72 -0.32
C PRO A 95 -12.11 10.10 0.38
#